data_AF-A0A813KF39-F1
#
_entry.id   AF-A0A813KF39-F1
#
_cell.length_a   1.000
_cell.length_b   1.000
_cell.length_c   1.000
_cell.angle_alpha   90.00
_cell.angle_beta   90.00
_cell.angle_gamma   90.00
#
_symmetry.space_group_name_H-M   'P 1'
#
loop_
_entity.id
_entity.type
_entity.pdbx_description
1 polymer ?
#
loop_
_entity_poly.entity_id
_entity_poly.type
_entity_poly.pdbx_seq_one_letter_code
_entity_poly.pdbx_strand_id
1 'polypeptide(L)'
;MERVLILAPFERGVGSKAGIFDETLLLDDVRAPYLGPLLGQLVDERLLECKVSEEEGALLWDFSAKEFLAEWRAAVEFLGLPGEVKSPYQNRHGGASRDHLCKLRSVEDVKRRGRWAADASARIYDKPGRLQQLLNKTNVSLTEYAAELHKRFVRYYLGNSAPQPPKN
;
A
#
# COMPACT_ATOMS: atom_id res chain seq x y z
N MET A 1 -3.42 19.58 1.89
CA MET A 1 -2.54 19.49 3.07
C MET A 1 -1.89 18.12 3.02
N GLU A 2 -0.56 18.05 2.99
CA GLU A 2 0.15 16.76 3.01
C GLU A 2 -0.12 16.07 4.35
N ARG A 3 -0.54 14.81 4.31
CA ARG A 3 -0.78 14.00 5.51
C ARG A 3 0.38 13.03 5.70
N VAL A 4 0.66 12.68 6.96
CA VAL A 4 1.68 11.71 7.33
C VAL A 4 1.06 10.63 8.22
N LEU A 5 1.65 9.44 8.22
CA LEU A 5 1.33 8.40 9.20
C LEU A 5 2.48 8.29 10.18
N ILE A 6 2.18 8.43 11.47
CA ILE A 6 3.12 8.21 12.56
C ILE A 6 2.97 6.76 13.03
N LEU A 7 4.07 6.01 12.97
CA LEU A 7 4.15 4.62 13.38
C LEU A 7 4.91 4.53 14.71
N ALA A 8 4.39 3.73 15.63
CA ALA A 8 4.92 3.63 16.99
C ALA A 8 5.08 5.03 17.65
N PRO A 9 3.99 5.83 17.73
CA PRO A 9 4.05 7.17 18.31
C PRO A 9 4.58 7.09 19.74
N PHE A 10 5.52 7.99 20.08
CA PHE A 10 6.22 8.02 21.35
C PHE A 10 5.27 8.04 22.55
N GLU A 11 4.15 8.75 22.42
CA GLU A 11 3.11 8.91 23.44
C GLU A 11 2.49 7.59 23.88
N ARG A 12 2.51 6.55 23.01
CA ARG A 12 2.01 5.21 23.34
C ARG A 12 3.01 4.37 24.12
N GLY A 13 4.27 4.80 24.25
CA GLY A 13 5.32 4.08 24.99
C GLY A 13 5.72 2.73 24.40
N VAL A 14 5.22 2.36 23.22
CA VAL A 14 5.53 1.10 22.52
C VAL A 14 6.27 1.41 21.23
N GLY A 15 7.58 1.19 21.25
CA GLY A 15 8.42 1.30 20.06
C GLY A 15 8.09 0.23 19.02
N SER A 16 8.56 0.44 17.79
CA SER A 16 8.45 -0.58 16.75
C SER A 16 9.27 -1.83 17.09
N LYS A 17 9.21 -2.87 16.25
CA LYS A 17 10.01 -4.08 16.43
C LYS A 17 11.53 -3.84 16.46
N ALA A 18 11.98 -2.66 16.04
CA ALA A 18 13.38 -2.22 16.10
C ALA A 18 13.67 -1.28 17.28
N GLY A 19 12.70 -1.03 18.16
CA GLY A 19 12.81 -0.09 19.28
C GLY A 19 12.75 1.39 18.86
N ILE A 20 12.27 1.68 17.65
CA ILE A 20 12.19 3.04 17.09
C ILE A 20 10.80 3.61 17.34
N PHE A 21 10.74 4.88 17.74
CA PHE A 21 9.52 5.66 17.92
C PHE A 21 9.37 6.69 16.80
N ASP A 22 8.14 7.18 16.61
CA ASP A 22 7.80 8.27 15.67
C ASP A 22 8.28 8.03 14.23
N GLU A 23 8.29 6.76 13.81
CA GLU A 23 8.60 6.41 12.43
C GLU A 23 7.55 7.03 11.51
N THR A 24 7.98 7.97 10.67
CA THR A 24 7.06 8.74 9.83
C THR A 24 7.00 8.18 8.42
N LEU A 25 5.80 7.88 7.94
CA LEU A 25 5.52 7.60 6.53
C LEU A 25 4.87 8.81 5.88
N LEU A 26 5.59 9.43 4.94
CA LEU A 26 5.04 10.50 4.11
C LEU A 26 4.06 9.92 3.08
N LEU A 27 2.87 10.52 2.98
CA LEU A 27 1.87 10.19 1.96
C LEU A 27 2.06 11.08 0.71
N ASP A 28 3.29 11.08 0.20
CA ASP A 28 3.82 11.94 -0.87
C ASP A 28 3.89 11.22 -2.23
N ASP A 29 3.27 10.06 -2.35
CA ASP A 29 3.40 9.24 -3.55
C ASP A 29 2.61 9.86 -4.69
N VAL A 30 3.31 10.47 -5.64
CA VAL A 30 2.73 11.09 -6.85
C VAL A 30 1.88 10.14 -7.68
N ARG A 31 2.02 8.83 -7.47
CA ARG A 31 1.23 7.80 -8.17
C ARG A 31 -0.10 7.57 -7.48
N ALA A 32 -0.22 7.91 -6.20
CA ALA A 32 -1.47 7.82 -5.43
C ALA A 32 -1.75 9.14 -4.70
N PRO A 33 -1.89 10.27 -5.42
CA PRO A 33 -2.08 11.60 -4.80
C PRO A 33 -3.38 11.70 -4.01
N TYR A 34 -4.33 10.80 -4.28
CA TYR A 34 -5.59 10.68 -3.57
C TYR A 34 -5.47 10.04 -2.17
N LEU A 35 -4.37 9.36 -1.87
CA LEU A 35 -4.27 8.52 -0.66
C LEU A 35 -4.37 9.34 0.63
N GLY A 36 -3.66 10.47 0.71
CA GLY A 36 -3.70 11.36 1.88
C GLY A 36 -5.11 11.91 2.16
N PRO A 37 -5.75 12.60 1.18
CA PRO A 37 -7.11 13.08 1.33
C PRO A 37 -8.12 11.98 1.68
N LEU A 38 -8.04 10.82 1.01
CA LEU A 38 -8.96 9.70 1.24
C LEU A 38 -8.80 9.10 2.65
N LEU A 39 -7.57 8.88 3.10
CA LEU A 39 -7.33 8.40 4.47
C LEU A 39 -7.82 9.41 5.51
N GLY A 40 -7.67 10.70 5.24
CA GLY A 40 -8.21 11.75 6.09
C GLY A 40 -9.72 11.65 6.26
N GLN A 41 -10.44 11.53 5.16
CA GLN A 41 -11.89 11.35 5.17
C GLN A 41 -12.29 10.09 5.97
N LEU A 42 -11.60 8.97 5.76
CA LEU A 42 -11.88 7.73 6.49
C LEU A 42 -11.63 7.85 8.01
N VAL A 43 -10.61 8.60 8.42
CA VAL A 43 -10.36 8.89 9.83
C VAL A 43 -11.51 9.71 10.42
N ASP A 44 -11.92 10.79 9.74
CA ASP A 44 -13.01 11.66 10.20
C ASP A 44 -14.32 10.88 10.33
N GLU A 45 -14.65 10.04 9.34
CA GLU A 45 -15.80 9.14 9.36
C GLU A 45 -15.73 8.15 10.53
N ARG A 46 -14.56 7.57 10.78
CA ARG A 46 -14.38 6.56 11.84
C ARG A 46 -14.47 7.16 13.24
N LEU A 47 -13.89 8.34 13.47
CA LEU A 47 -14.00 9.06 14.73
C LEU A 47 -15.47 9.40 15.03
N LEU A 48 -16.21 9.86 14.01
CA LEU A 48 -17.64 10.14 14.13
C LEU A 48 -18.46 8.89 14.46
N GLU A 49 -18.22 7.79 13.74
CA GLU A 49 -18.92 6.52 13.94
C GLU A 49 -18.68 5.94 15.34
N CYS A 50 -17.42 5.94 15.79
CA CYS A 50 -17.03 5.46 17.11
C CYS A 50 -17.38 6.43 18.25
N LYS A 51 -17.74 7.68 17.94
CA LYS A 51 -18.02 8.76 18.91
C LYS A 51 -16.84 9.01 19.85
N VAL A 52 -15.63 9.01 19.31
CA VAL A 52 -14.38 9.25 20.05
C VAL A 52 -13.64 10.47 19.50
N SER A 53 -12.84 11.11 20.33
CA SER A 53 -11.97 12.21 19.90
C SER A 53 -10.74 11.69 19.15
N GLU A 54 -10.00 12.60 18.50
CA GLU A 54 -8.74 12.25 17.83
C GLU A 54 -7.69 11.75 18.83
N GLU A 55 -7.69 12.30 20.06
CA GLU A 55 -6.78 11.92 21.15
C GLU A 55 -7.09 10.52 21.70
N GLU A 56 -8.38 10.18 21.82
CA GLU A 56 -8.81 8.83 22.21
C GLU A 56 -8.47 7.81 21.12
N GLY A 57 -8.67 8.22 19.85
CA GLY A 57 -8.37 7.45 18.67
C GLY A 57 -9.29 6.25 18.45
N ALA A 58 -9.33 5.79 17.20
CA ALA A 58 -10.05 4.58 16.81
C ALA A 58 -9.18 3.70 15.92
N LEU A 59 -9.52 2.41 15.85
CA LEU A 59 -9.00 1.56 14.79
C LEU A 59 -9.62 2.01 13.46
N LEU A 60 -8.77 2.46 12.53
CA LEU A 60 -9.19 2.82 11.17
C LEU A 60 -9.78 1.62 10.42
N TRP A 61 -9.30 0.42 10.74
CA TRP A 61 -9.81 -0.84 10.23
C TRP A 61 -10.08 -1.77 11.40
N ASP A 62 -11.26 -2.38 11.42
CA ASP A 62 -11.72 -3.28 12.48
C ASP A 62 -11.52 -4.77 12.15
N PHE A 63 -10.85 -5.07 11.03
CA PHE A 63 -10.46 -6.43 10.67
C PHE A 63 -9.04 -6.80 11.14
N SER A 64 -8.84 -8.09 11.35
CA SER A 64 -7.54 -8.69 11.67
C SER A 64 -6.67 -8.91 10.43
N ALA A 65 -5.37 -9.11 10.65
CA ALA A 65 -4.45 -9.49 9.58
C ALA A 65 -4.83 -10.82 8.89
N LYS A 66 -5.51 -11.73 9.61
CA LYS A 66 -5.98 -13.01 9.07
C LYS A 66 -7.14 -12.81 8.09
N GLU A 67 -8.10 -11.97 8.44
CA GLU A 67 -9.23 -11.61 7.57
C GLU A 67 -8.74 -10.89 6.32
N PHE A 68 -7.85 -9.90 6.49
CA PHE A 68 -7.27 -9.20 5.34
C PHE A 68 -6.50 -10.14 4.39
N LEU A 69 -5.78 -11.12 4.94
CA LEU A 69 -5.08 -12.11 4.12
C LEU A 69 -6.04 -13.05 3.37
N ALA A 70 -7.22 -13.36 3.94
CA ALA A 70 -8.24 -14.14 3.26
C ALA A 70 -8.82 -13.36 2.07
N GLU A 71 -9.21 -12.10 2.28
CA GLU A 71 -9.70 -11.22 1.22
C GLU A 71 -8.66 -10.99 0.12
N TRP A 72 -7.38 -10.81 0.51
CA TRP A 72 -6.28 -10.71 -0.45
C TRP A 72 -6.21 -11.93 -1.38
N ARG A 73 -6.30 -13.14 -0.82
CA ARG A 73 -6.21 -14.38 -1.61
C ARG A 73 -7.41 -14.56 -2.53
N ALA A 74 -8.61 -14.24 -2.03
CA ALA A 74 -9.81 -14.23 -2.85
C ALA A 74 -9.69 -13.25 -4.03
N ALA A 75 -9.15 -12.05 -3.81
CA ALA A 75 -8.90 -11.09 -4.88
C ALA A 75 -7.85 -11.58 -5.89
N VAL A 76 -6.77 -12.23 -5.43
CA VAL A 76 -5.73 -12.81 -6.30
C VAL A 76 -6.30 -13.91 -7.20
N GLU A 77 -7.14 -14.79 -6.64
CA GLU A 77 -7.84 -15.83 -7.39
C GLU A 77 -8.84 -15.22 -8.39
N PHE A 78 -9.65 -14.27 -7.95
CA PHE A 78 -10.62 -13.57 -8.77
C PHE A 78 -9.98 -12.84 -9.97
N LEU A 79 -8.81 -12.25 -9.77
CA LEU A 79 -8.05 -11.57 -10.83
C LEU A 79 -7.22 -12.53 -11.70
N GLY A 80 -7.19 -13.83 -11.37
CA GLY A 80 -6.35 -14.81 -12.07
C GLY A 80 -4.86 -14.49 -12.00
N LEU A 81 -4.40 -13.87 -10.91
CA LEU A 81 -3.00 -13.50 -10.73
C LEU A 81 -2.12 -14.73 -10.43
N PRO A 82 -0.82 -14.67 -10.74
CA PRO A 82 0.10 -15.77 -10.47
C PRO A 82 0.13 -16.18 -8.99
N GLY A 83 0.31 -17.47 -8.73
CA GLY A 83 0.28 -18.05 -7.38
C GLY A 83 1.37 -17.53 -6.44
N GLU A 84 2.36 -16.78 -6.94
CA GLU A 84 3.38 -16.09 -6.15
C GLU A 84 2.83 -14.88 -5.36
N VAL A 85 1.67 -14.34 -5.74
CA VAL A 85 1.03 -13.19 -5.11
C VAL A 85 0.24 -13.62 -3.85
N LYS A 86 0.92 -14.29 -2.91
CA LYS A 86 0.26 -14.97 -1.77
C LYS A 86 -0.15 -14.08 -0.61
N SER A 87 0.38 -12.86 -0.53
CA SER A 87 0.13 -11.95 0.58
C SER A 87 0.32 -10.47 0.20
N PRO A 88 -0.29 -9.55 0.97
CA PRO A 88 -0.09 -8.11 0.80
C PRO A 88 1.37 -7.65 0.91
N TYR A 89 2.26 -8.49 1.46
CA TYR A 89 3.69 -8.21 1.54
C TYR A 89 4.32 -7.95 0.17
N GLN A 90 3.76 -8.53 -0.90
CA GLN A 90 4.19 -8.26 -2.27
C GLN A 90 3.97 -6.79 -2.67
N ASN A 91 2.99 -6.07 -2.11
CA ASN A 91 2.82 -4.65 -2.37
C ASN A 91 3.97 -3.81 -1.80
N ARG A 92 4.49 -4.20 -0.62
CA ARG A 92 5.68 -3.55 -0.05
C ARG A 92 6.89 -3.72 -0.96
N HIS A 93 7.05 -4.89 -1.57
CA HIS A 93 8.12 -5.18 -2.52
C HIS A 93 7.93 -4.48 -3.85
N GLY A 94 6.74 -4.55 -4.42
CA GLY A 94 6.37 -3.89 -5.66
C GLY A 94 6.54 -2.38 -5.59
N GLY A 95 6.14 -1.76 -4.46
CA GLY A 95 6.33 -0.34 -4.21
C GLY A 95 7.79 0.09 -4.30
N ALA A 96 8.69 -0.65 -3.63
CA ALA A 96 10.12 -0.36 -3.68
C ALA A 96 10.78 -0.66 -5.03
N SER A 97 10.42 -1.78 -5.67
CA SER A 97 10.87 -2.07 -7.03
C SER A 97 10.48 -0.96 -7.99
N ARG A 98 9.27 -0.41 -7.84
CA ARG A 98 8.76 0.69 -8.67
C ARG A 98 9.43 2.01 -8.33
N ASP A 99 9.76 2.27 -7.07
CA ASP A 99 10.52 3.46 -6.66
C ASP A 99 11.92 3.47 -7.29
N HIS A 100 12.62 2.33 -7.29
CA HIS A 100 13.90 2.18 -7.99
C HIS A 100 13.75 2.33 -9.50
N LEU A 101 12.83 1.58 -10.12
CA LEU A 101 12.62 1.61 -11.58
C LEU A 101 12.31 3.02 -12.10
N CYS A 102 11.40 3.71 -11.41
CA CYS A 102 10.96 5.05 -11.80
C CYS A 102 11.86 6.16 -11.23
N LYS A 103 12.94 5.82 -10.51
CA LYS A 103 13.87 6.77 -9.86
C LYS A 103 13.17 7.82 -9.00
N LEU A 104 12.14 7.41 -8.27
CA LEU A 104 11.31 8.33 -7.48
C LEU A 104 11.93 8.66 -6.13
N ARG A 105 12.80 7.79 -5.62
CA ARG A 105 13.39 7.87 -4.29
C ARG A 105 14.83 7.34 -4.32
N SER A 106 15.69 7.87 -3.46
CA SER A 106 17.01 7.32 -3.24
C SER A 106 16.92 5.94 -2.55
N VAL A 107 17.98 5.13 -2.59
CA VAL A 107 18.01 3.84 -1.87
C VAL A 107 17.77 4.04 -0.36
N GLU A 108 18.28 5.14 0.19
CA GLU A 108 18.09 5.50 1.60
C GLU A 108 16.61 5.80 1.90
N ASP A 109 15.94 6.56 1.04
CA ASP A 109 14.52 6.88 1.22
C ASP A 109 13.64 5.65 1.06
N VAL A 110 13.96 4.77 0.10
CA VAL A 110 13.26 3.48 -0.05
C VAL A 110 13.50 2.61 1.20
N LYS A 111 14.72 2.59 1.75
CA LYS A 111 15.01 1.90 3.01
C LYS A 111 14.21 2.43 4.19
N ARG A 112 14.17 3.75 4.36
CA ARG A 112 13.43 4.45 5.43
C ARG A 112 11.93 4.17 5.32
N ARG A 113 11.33 4.46 4.16
CA ARG A 113 9.90 4.19 3.85
C ARG A 113 9.56 2.71 4.01
N GLY A 114 10.44 1.85 3.49
CA GLY A 114 10.31 0.42 3.53
C GLY A 114 10.61 -0.20 4.88
N ARG A 115 11.08 0.57 5.88
CA ARG A 115 11.47 0.09 7.23
C ARG A 115 12.37 -1.14 7.17
N TRP A 116 13.42 -1.06 6.37
CA TRP A 116 14.44 -2.11 6.29
C TRP A 116 15.64 -1.76 7.16
N ALA A 117 16.09 -2.72 7.97
CA ALA A 117 17.23 -2.54 8.86
C ALA A 117 18.54 -2.33 8.08
N ALA A 118 18.71 -3.06 6.96
CA ALA A 118 19.94 -3.03 6.16
C ALA A 118 19.67 -2.51 4.74
N ASP A 119 20.62 -1.76 4.20
CA ASP A 119 20.61 -1.28 2.81
C ASP A 119 20.52 -2.42 1.81
N ALA A 120 21.21 -3.53 2.11
CA ALA A 120 21.16 -4.75 1.31
C ALA A 120 19.70 -5.23 1.11
N SER A 121 18.86 -5.14 2.15
CA SER A 121 17.44 -5.50 2.07
C SER A 121 16.62 -4.54 1.20
N ALA A 122 17.08 -3.31 0.98
CA ALA A 122 16.45 -2.38 0.05
C ALA A 122 16.89 -2.60 -1.39
N ARG A 123 18.17 -2.92 -1.59
CA ARG A 123 18.80 -3.10 -2.90
C ARG A 123 18.31 -4.35 -3.64
N ILE A 124 17.82 -5.37 -2.94
CA ILE A 124 17.30 -6.58 -3.62
C ILE A 124 16.10 -6.31 -4.55
N TYR A 125 15.45 -5.15 -4.43
CA TYR A 125 14.33 -4.73 -5.27
C TYR A 125 14.76 -3.89 -6.48
N ASP A 126 16.03 -3.46 -6.55
CA ASP A 126 16.58 -2.81 -7.74
C ASP A 126 16.94 -3.85 -8.81
N LYS A 127 15.91 -4.44 -9.40
CA LYS A 127 16.02 -5.50 -10.41
C LYS A 127 15.12 -5.19 -11.62
N PRO A 128 15.40 -4.10 -12.37
CA PRO A 128 14.55 -3.64 -13.46
C PRO A 128 14.30 -4.73 -14.52
N GLY A 129 15.32 -5.52 -14.86
CA GLY A 129 15.18 -6.63 -15.82
C GLY A 129 14.20 -7.72 -15.36
N ARG A 130 14.17 -8.04 -14.06
CA ARG A 130 13.24 -9.03 -13.52
C ARG A 130 11.80 -8.50 -13.52
N LEU A 131 11.63 -7.21 -13.24
CA LEU A 131 10.32 -6.56 -13.32
C LEU A 131 9.81 -6.54 -14.77
N GLN A 132 10.66 -6.19 -15.75
CA GLN A 132 10.30 -6.23 -17.16
C GLN A 132 9.89 -7.64 -17.62
N GLN A 133 10.63 -8.67 -17.20
CA GLN A 133 10.27 -10.06 -17.48
C GLN A 133 8.91 -10.47 -16.91
N LEU A 134 8.55 -9.95 -15.72
CA LEU A 134 7.26 -10.21 -15.11
C LEU A 134 6.12 -9.50 -15.87
N LEU A 135 6.33 -8.23 -16.25
CA LEU A 135 5.37 -7.47 -17.04
C LEU A 135 5.12 -8.12 -18.40
N ASN A 136 6.16 -8.61 -19.07
CA ASN A 136 6.04 -9.32 -20.35
C ASN A 136 5.25 -10.64 -20.25
N LYS A 137 5.14 -11.22 -19.05
CA LYS A 137 4.32 -12.42 -18.80
C LYS A 137 2.88 -12.09 -18.42
N THR A 138 2.58 -10.81 -18.18
CA THR A 138 1.25 -10.37 -17.74
C THR A 138 0.38 -10.10 -18.97
N ASN A 139 -0.89 -10.48 -18.92
CA ASN A 139 -1.84 -10.20 -19.98
C ASN A 139 -2.00 -8.67 -20.17
N VAL A 140 -1.95 -8.21 -21.43
CA VAL A 140 -2.13 -6.80 -21.78
C VAL A 140 -3.48 -6.29 -21.27
N SER A 141 -4.55 -7.08 -21.41
CA SER A 141 -5.89 -6.69 -20.96
C SER A 141 -5.95 -6.48 -19.44
N LEU A 142 -5.27 -7.32 -18.67
CA LEU A 142 -5.20 -7.19 -17.21
C LEU A 142 -4.41 -5.94 -16.80
N THR A 143 -3.37 -5.61 -17.57
CA THR A 143 -2.55 -4.41 -17.34
C THR A 143 -3.36 -3.13 -17.60
N GLU A 144 -4.12 -3.10 -18.70
CA GLU A 144 -5.02 -2.00 -19.05
C GLU A 144 -6.14 -1.84 -18.00
N TYR A 145 -6.73 -2.97 -17.58
CA TYR A 145 -7.72 -3.00 -16.51
C TYR A 145 -7.17 -2.42 -15.21
N ALA A 146 -5.98 -2.84 -14.78
CA ALA A 146 -5.32 -2.33 -13.58
C ALA A 146 -5.02 -0.82 -13.68
N ALA A 147 -4.60 -0.34 -14.86
CA ALA A 147 -4.34 1.07 -15.09
C ALA A 147 -5.62 1.93 -14.98
N GLU A 148 -6.74 1.44 -15.52
CA GLU A 148 -8.04 2.13 -15.40
C GLU A 148 -8.54 2.16 -13.96
N LEU A 149 -8.46 1.02 -13.25
CA LEU A 149 -8.79 0.97 -11.82
C LEU A 149 -7.96 1.96 -11.01
N HIS A 150 -6.66 2.03 -11.27
CA HIS A 150 -5.78 2.95 -10.57
C HIS A 150 -6.15 4.42 -10.83
N LYS A 151 -6.42 4.77 -12.09
CA LYS A 151 -6.80 6.14 -12.50
C LYS A 151 -8.11 6.59 -11.85
N ARG A 152 -9.04 5.66 -11.62
CA ARG A 152 -10.38 5.95 -11.09
C ARG A 152 -10.62 5.33 -9.71
N PHE A 153 -9.55 5.03 -8.97
CA PHE A 153 -9.63 4.28 -7.72
C PHE A 153 -10.65 4.87 -6.75
N VAL A 154 -10.56 6.18 -6.47
CA VAL A 154 -11.47 6.88 -5.55
C VAL A 154 -12.93 6.74 -5.97
N ARG A 155 -13.20 6.83 -7.28
CA ARG A 155 -14.56 6.71 -7.83
C ARG A 155 -15.15 5.33 -7.53
N TYR A 156 -14.35 4.26 -7.71
CA TYR A 156 -14.81 2.90 -7.45
C TYR A 156 -14.91 2.63 -5.96
N TYR A 157 -13.95 3.11 -5.17
CA TYR A 157 -13.94 2.94 -3.73
C TYR A 157 -15.16 3.59 -3.05
N LEU A 158 -15.52 4.82 -3.44
CA LEU A 158 -16.63 5.59 -2.83
C LEU A 158 -18.03 5.22 -3.37
N GLY A 159 -18.20 4.05 -4.00
CA GLY A 159 -19.54 3.53 -4.30
C GLY A 159 -19.93 3.43 -5.77
N ASN A 160 -18.97 3.38 -6.69
CA ASN A 160 -19.23 2.84 -8.03
C ASN A 160 -18.70 1.41 -8.11
N SER A 161 -19.49 0.47 -8.63
CA SER A 161 -18.97 -0.88 -8.92
C SER A 161 -17.79 -0.79 -9.90
N ALA A 162 -16.66 -1.37 -9.50
CA ALA A 162 -15.54 -1.55 -10.40
C ALA A 162 -15.97 -2.39 -11.61
N PRO A 163 -15.40 -2.14 -12.82
CA PRO A 163 -15.59 -3.04 -13.94
C PRO A 163 -15.15 -4.46 -13.57
N GLN A 164 -15.71 -5.47 -14.25
CA GLN A 164 -15.25 -6.85 -14.07
C GLN A 164 -13.86 -7.01 -14.70
N PRO A 165 -12.98 -7.85 -14.11
CA PRO A 165 -11.68 -8.12 -14.70
C PRO A 165 -11.85 -8.84 -16.06
N PRO A 166 -10.89 -8.66 -16.98
CA PRO A 166 -10.89 -9.41 -18.23
C PRO A 166 -10.80 -10.91 -17.93
N LYS A 167 -11.51 -11.72 -18.72
CA LYS A 167 -11.35 -13.18 -18.66
C LYS A 167 -9.99 -13.53 -19.26
N ASN A 168 -9.26 -14.41 -18.58
CA ASN A 168 -8.02 -15.00 -19.10
C ASN A 168 -8.30 -15.89 -20.31
#